data_AF-A0AA42DNN3-F1
#
_entry.id   AF-A0AA42DNN3-F1
#
_cell.length_a   1.000
_cell.length_b   1.000
_cell.length_c   1.000
_cell.angle_alpha   90.00
_cell.angle_beta   90.00
_cell.angle_gamma   90.00
#
_symmetry.space_group_name_H-M   'P 1'
#
loop_
_entity.id
_entity.type
_entity.pdbx_description
1 polymer ?
#
loop_
_entity_poly.entity_id
_entity_poly.type
_entity_poly.pdbx_seq_one_letter_code
_entity_poly.pdbx_strand_id
1 'polypeptide(L)'
;MNNCKVLFKFIPYFEDSTVISLGYRQQDDEITSFVDEVYQCGILNKDYLKILQEVDPTGEYEKLIFEADYETLRVLISFYVCQRNFASTLWETPIKDKTFLRILYRLRTVLGE
;
A
#
# COMPACT_ATOMS: atom_id res chain seq x y z
N MET A 1 -4.30 -6.97 18.99
CA MET A 1 -4.58 -5.55 18.68
C MET A 1 -3.72 -5.22 17.47
N ASN A 2 -4.32 -5.16 16.28
CA ASN A 2 -3.57 -4.96 15.03
C ASN A 2 -3.03 -3.54 15.03
N ASN A 3 -1.73 -3.37 15.31
CA ASN A 3 -1.11 -2.06 15.43
C ASN A 3 -0.68 -1.56 14.06
N CYS A 4 -1.61 -1.40 13.11
CA CYS A 4 -1.32 -0.93 11.74
C CYS A 4 -0.72 0.49 11.70
N LYS A 5 -0.74 1.21 12.82
CA LYS A 5 -0.11 2.53 13.00
C LYS A 5 1.41 2.47 12.84
N VAL A 6 2.03 1.30 13.04
CA VAL A 6 3.47 1.10 12.76
C VAL A 6 3.83 1.43 11.31
N LEU A 7 2.88 1.36 10.37
CA LEU A 7 3.10 1.67 8.97
C LEU A 7 3.33 3.17 8.71
N PHE A 8 2.93 4.06 9.64
CA PHE A 8 3.09 5.50 9.44
C PHE A 8 4.55 5.96 9.48
N LYS A 9 5.45 5.14 10.02
CA LYS A 9 6.90 5.38 9.96
C LYS A 9 7.45 5.43 8.52
N PHE A 10 6.72 4.82 7.57
CA PHE A 10 7.10 4.80 6.15
C PHE A 10 6.56 6.00 5.35
N ILE A 11 5.74 6.88 5.94
CA ILE A 11 5.24 8.08 5.26
C ILE A 11 6.40 8.94 4.73
N PRO A 12 7.42 9.32 5.53
CA PRO A 12 8.52 10.16 5.05
C PRO A 12 9.28 9.53 3.88
N TYR A 13 9.45 8.19 3.89
CA TYR A 13 10.08 7.46 2.80
C TYR A 13 9.31 7.62 1.49
N PHE A 14 7.98 7.44 1.50
CA PHE A 14 7.16 7.59 0.30
C PHE A 14 6.89 9.06 -0.09
N GLU A 15 7.19 10.03 0.77
CA GLU A 15 7.17 11.46 0.43
C GLU A 15 8.43 11.92 -0.32
N ASP A 16 9.55 11.22 -0.12
CA ASP A 16 10.82 11.60 -0.71
C ASP A 16 10.80 11.46 -2.24
N SER A 17 10.83 12.60 -2.92
CA SER A 17 10.86 12.67 -4.39
C SER A 17 12.08 12.01 -5.03
N THR A 18 13.16 11.77 -4.25
CA THR A 18 14.37 11.10 -4.75
C THR A 18 14.15 9.59 -4.92
N VAL A 19 13.31 8.98 -4.08
CA VAL A 19 12.87 7.57 -4.19
C VAL A 19 12.18 7.32 -5.54
N ILE A 20 11.44 8.32 -6.04
CA ILE A 20 10.77 8.28 -7.35
C ILE A 20 11.79 8.37 -8.51
N SER A 21 12.91 9.07 -8.30
CA SER A 21 13.89 9.42 -9.35
C SER A 21 14.99 8.39 -9.56
N LEU A 22 15.34 7.60 -8.54
CA LEU A 22 16.50 6.69 -8.58
C LEU A 22 16.26 5.36 -9.31
N GLY A 23 15.05 5.16 -9.86
CA GLY A 23 14.72 3.99 -10.67
C GLY A 23 15.08 2.69 -9.96
N TYR A 24 14.42 2.39 -8.83
CA TYR A 24 14.46 1.09 -8.15
C TYR A 24 15.83 0.39 -8.20
N ARG A 25 16.91 1.11 -7.85
CA ARG A 25 18.26 0.55 -7.84
C ARG A 25 18.39 -0.40 -6.66
N GLN A 26 18.16 -1.68 -6.94
CA GLN A 26 18.14 -2.79 -5.98
C GLN A 26 17.03 -2.67 -4.92
N GLN A 27 16.63 -3.80 -4.35
CA GLN A 27 15.65 -3.89 -3.27
C GLN A 27 16.00 -2.85 -2.21
N ASP A 28 15.20 -1.80 -2.15
CA ASP A 28 15.32 -0.79 -1.11
C ASP A 28 14.96 -1.47 0.22
N ASP A 29 15.88 -1.47 1.17
CA ASP A 29 15.70 -2.08 2.48
C ASP A 29 14.43 -1.52 3.16
N GLU A 30 14.06 -0.27 2.86
CA GLU A 30 12.84 0.36 3.36
C GLU A 30 11.56 -0.23 2.76
N ILE A 31 11.56 -0.59 1.47
CA ILE A 31 10.39 -1.21 0.85
C ILE A 31 10.23 -2.64 1.35
N THR A 32 11.34 -3.36 1.46
CA THR A 32 11.34 -4.70 2.06
C THR A 32 10.79 -4.63 3.50
N SER A 33 11.28 -3.66 4.29
CA SER A 33 10.80 -3.42 5.64
C SER A 33 9.31 -3.04 5.68
N PHE A 34 8.85 -2.21 4.74
CA PHE A 34 7.43 -1.85 4.61
C PHE A 34 6.56 -3.08 4.36
N VAL A 35 6.97 -3.92 3.41
CA VAL A 35 6.25 -5.15 3.07
C VAL A 35 6.20 -6.10 4.26
N ASP A 36 7.33 -6.32 4.94
CA ASP A 36 7.40 -7.18 6.12
C ASP A 36 6.47 -6.66 7.23
N GLU A 37 6.45 -5.35 7.47
CA GLU A 37 5.58 -4.74 8.47
C GLU A 37 4.09 -4.86 8.08
N VAL A 38 3.74 -4.75 6.79
CA VAL A 38 2.38 -5.01 6.29
C VAL A 38 1.97 -6.45 6.57
N TYR A 39 2.86 -7.42 6.36
CA TYR A 39 2.61 -8.82 6.69
C TYR A 39 2.45 -9.07 8.20
N GLN A 40 3.20 -8.34 9.04
CA GLN A 40 3.22 -8.54 10.49
C GLN A 40 2.10 -7.80 11.23
N CYS A 41 1.68 -6.62 10.77
CA CYS A 41 0.71 -5.79 11.48
C CYS A 41 -0.75 -6.30 11.37
N GLY A 42 -0.99 -7.32 10.55
CA GLY A 42 -2.31 -7.97 10.43
C GLY A 42 -3.32 -7.18 9.59
N ILE A 43 -2.87 -6.21 8.79
CA ILE A 43 -3.73 -5.42 7.90
C ILE A 43 -4.25 -6.24 6.72
N LEU A 44 -3.50 -7.26 6.29
CA LEU A 44 -3.82 -8.05 5.11
C LEU A 44 -5.19 -8.75 5.21
N ASN A 45 -5.93 -8.70 4.12
CA ASN A 45 -7.20 -9.38 3.90
C ASN A 45 -6.97 -10.51 2.89
N LYS A 46 -7.40 -11.73 3.20
CA LYS A 46 -7.18 -12.91 2.33
C LYS A 46 -8.12 -12.95 1.14
N ASP A 47 -9.28 -12.33 1.25
CA ASP A 47 -10.34 -12.32 0.23
C ASP A 47 -10.27 -11.07 -0.66
N TYR A 48 -9.15 -10.33 -0.61
CA TYR A 48 -8.97 -9.05 -1.27
C TYR A 48 -9.29 -9.08 -2.78
N LEU A 49 -8.89 -10.15 -3.49
CA LEU A 49 -9.16 -10.29 -4.92
C LEU A 49 -10.66 -10.37 -5.21
N LYS A 50 -11.39 -11.14 -4.41
CA LYS A 50 -12.84 -11.30 -4.58
C LYS A 50 -13.55 -9.98 -4.29
N ILE A 51 -13.18 -9.32 -3.19
CA ILE A 51 -13.81 -8.06 -2.77
C ILE A 51 -13.56 -6.97 -3.82
N LEU A 52 -12.35 -6.87 -4.37
CA LEU A 52 -12.05 -5.87 -5.40
C LEU A 52 -12.82 -6.10 -6.70
N GLN A 53 -12.98 -7.36 -7.12
CA GLN A 53 -13.79 -7.69 -8.30
C GLN A 53 -15.27 -7.31 -8.11
N GLU A 54 -15.78 -7.38 -6.88
CA GLU A 54 -17.15 -6.97 -6.54
C GLU A 54 -17.30 -5.44 -6.44
N VAL A 55 -16.27 -4.74 -5.94
CA VAL A 55 -16.28 -3.28 -5.74
C VAL A 55 -16.02 -2.51 -7.03
N ASP A 56 -14.99 -2.89 -7.78
CA ASP A 56 -14.64 -2.25 -9.05
C ASP A 56 -13.99 -3.26 -10.00
N PRO A 57 -14.77 -3.90 -10.89
CA PRO A 57 -14.23 -4.87 -11.84
C PRO A 57 -13.32 -4.24 -12.91
N THR A 58 -13.27 -2.90 -13.03
CA THR A 58 -12.41 -2.21 -14.01
C THR A 58 -10.95 -2.16 -13.59
N GLY A 59 -10.66 -2.27 -12.29
CA GLY A 59 -9.31 -2.21 -11.75
C GLY A 59 -8.78 -0.80 -11.47
N GLU A 60 -9.60 0.24 -11.57
CA GLU A 60 -9.20 1.63 -11.32
C GLU A 60 -9.22 2.01 -9.82
N TYR A 61 -8.54 1.21 -9.00
CA TYR A 61 -8.64 1.27 -7.55
C TYR A 61 -8.05 2.53 -6.89
N GLU A 62 -7.25 3.32 -7.61
CA GLU A 62 -6.68 4.55 -7.07
C GLU A 62 -7.73 5.56 -6.61
N LYS A 63 -8.85 5.62 -7.34
CA LYS A 63 -9.97 6.52 -7.02
C LYS A 63 -10.66 6.12 -5.72
N LEU A 64 -10.61 4.83 -5.37
CA LEU A 64 -11.23 4.32 -4.16
C LEU A 64 -10.47 4.73 -2.89
N ILE A 65 -9.15 4.99 -2.98
CA ILE A 65 -8.30 5.25 -1.81
C ILE A 65 -8.76 6.48 -1.02
N PHE A 66 -9.22 7.54 -1.69
CA PHE A 66 -9.57 8.81 -1.04
C PHE A 66 -10.76 8.68 -0.08
N GLU A 67 -11.75 7.88 -0.44
CA GLU A 67 -12.99 7.70 0.32
C GLU A 67 -13.02 6.39 1.10
N ALA A 68 -12.08 5.47 0.83
CA ALA A 68 -12.00 4.15 1.45
C ALA A 68 -12.11 4.19 2.97
N ASP A 69 -12.93 3.30 3.52
CA ASP A 69 -12.92 2.98 4.95
C ASP A 69 -11.76 2.03 5.29
N TYR A 70 -11.62 1.67 6.57
CA TYR A 70 -10.53 0.82 7.02
C TYR A 70 -10.52 -0.55 6.32
N GLU A 71 -11.68 -1.18 6.13
CA GLU A 71 -11.77 -2.49 5.47
C GLU A 71 -11.43 -2.42 3.98
N THR A 72 -11.86 -1.36 3.29
CA THR A 72 -11.48 -1.10 1.90
C THR A 72 -9.97 -0.88 1.79
N LEU A 73 -9.36 -0.13 2.71
CA LEU A 73 -7.91 0.07 2.73
C LEU A 73 -7.14 -1.23 2.96
N ARG A 74 -7.64 -2.12 3.82
CA ARG A 74 -7.06 -3.46 4.04
C ARG A 74 -7.06 -4.27 2.75
N VAL A 75 -8.15 -4.21 2.01
CA VAL A 75 -8.27 -4.89 0.72
C VAL A 75 -7.32 -4.30 -0.32
N LEU A 76 -7.27 -2.97 -0.43
CA LEU A 76 -6.40 -2.24 -1.36
C LEU A 76 -4.91 -2.50 -1.08
N ILE A 77 -4.47 -2.39 0.17
CA ILE A 77 -3.06 -2.65 0.52
C ILE A 77 -2.70 -4.12 0.28
N SER A 78 -3.64 -5.05 0.50
CA SER A 78 -3.43 -6.47 0.18
C SER A 78 -3.27 -6.68 -1.31
N PHE A 79 -4.00 -5.95 -2.15
CA PHE A 79 -3.85 -6.02 -3.60
C PHE A 79 -2.49 -5.55 -4.07
N TYR A 80 -1.99 -4.41 -3.57
CA TYR A 80 -0.69 -3.90 -3.98
C TYR A 80 0.48 -4.73 -3.40
N VAL A 81 0.34 -5.28 -2.19
CA VAL A 81 1.43 -6.00 -1.51
C VAL A 81 1.45 -7.51 -1.79
N CYS A 82 0.29 -8.17 -1.87
CA CYS A 82 0.19 -9.64 -2.00
C CYS A 82 0.17 -10.15 -3.44
N GLN A 83 0.27 -9.28 -4.45
CA GLN A 83 0.49 -9.70 -5.83
C GLN A 83 1.90 -10.29 -5.97
N ARG A 84 2.04 -11.54 -5.50
CA ARG A 84 3.26 -12.29 -5.17
C ARG A 84 4.16 -12.66 -6.35
N ASN A 85 3.86 -12.24 -7.57
CA ASN A 85 4.56 -12.73 -8.77
C ASN A 85 5.38 -11.69 -9.52
N PHE A 86 5.58 -10.50 -8.97
CA PHE A 86 5.94 -9.39 -9.83
C PHE A 86 7.36 -8.89 -9.62
N ALA A 87 8.11 -8.99 -10.72
CA ALA A 87 9.44 -8.42 -10.92
C ALA A 87 9.53 -6.98 -10.41
N SER A 88 10.76 -6.53 -10.10
CA SER A 88 11.12 -5.20 -9.60
C SER A 88 10.40 -4.00 -10.26
N THR A 89 9.84 -4.16 -11.45
CA THR A 89 9.12 -3.15 -12.23
C THR A 89 7.71 -2.81 -11.75
N LEU A 90 7.08 -3.62 -10.88
CA LEU A 90 5.65 -3.41 -10.53
C LEU A 90 5.39 -2.65 -9.24
N TRP A 91 6.42 -2.41 -8.46
CA TRP A 91 6.37 -1.45 -7.37
C TRP A 91 6.70 -0.04 -7.83
N GLU A 92 7.36 0.09 -8.99
CA GLU A 92 7.75 1.37 -9.55
C GLU A 92 6.52 2.25 -9.85
N THR A 93 5.49 1.69 -10.47
CA THR A 93 4.26 2.42 -10.81
C THR A 93 3.51 2.91 -9.55
N PRO A 94 3.15 2.05 -8.58
CA PRO A 94 2.50 2.51 -7.34
C PRO A 94 3.32 3.51 -6.52
N ILE A 95 4.66 3.45 -6.58
CA ILE A 95 5.52 4.44 -5.91
C ILE A 95 5.51 5.76 -6.67
N LYS A 96 5.69 5.74 -8.00
CA LYS A 96 5.62 6.92 -8.87
C LYS A 96 4.27 7.65 -8.73
N ASP A 97 3.19 6.89 -8.70
CA ASP A 97 1.82 7.40 -8.60
C ASP A 97 1.42 7.77 -7.16
N LYS A 98 2.34 7.55 -6.19
CA LYS A 98 2.17 7.83 -4.76
C LYS A 98 1.02 7.03 -4.13
N THR A 99 0.71 5.86 -4.67
CA THR A 99 -0.37 4.99 -4.20
C THR A 99 -0.19 4.55 -2.75
N PHE A 100 1.01 4.10 -2.36
CA PHE A 100 1.29 3.74 -0.97
C PHE A 100 1.18 4.93 -0.03
N LEU A 101 1.67 6.10 -0.44
CA LEU A 101 1.55 7.32 0.34
C LEU A 101 0.09 7.70 0.58
N ARG A 102 -0.75 7.64 -0.48
CA ARG A 102 -2.19 7.92 -0.39
C ARG A 102 -2.89 6.93 0.56
N ILE A 103 -2.56 5.63 0.47
CA ILE A 103 -3.08 4.61 1.38
C ILE A 103 -2.69 4.90 2.83
N LEU A 104 -1.42 5.20 3.10
CA LEU A 104 -0.91 5.49 4.45
C LEU A 104 -1.58 6.72 5.06
N TYR A 105 -1.73 7.80 4.29
CA TYR A 105 -2.42 9.01 4.74
C TYR A 105 -3.90 8.79 5.02
N ARG A 106 -4.57 8.02 4.15
CA ARG A 106 -5.96 7.65 4.40
C ARG A 106 -6.06 6.81 5.66
N LEU A 107 -5.22 5.78 5.80
CA LEU A 107 -5.19 4.90 6.97
C LEU A 107 -4.98 5.69 8.27
N ARG A 108 -4.10 6.68 8.25
CA ARG A 108 -3.87 7.61 9.37
C ARG A 108 -5.14 8.37 9.75
N THR A 109 -5.83 8.92 8.76
CA THR A 109 -7.13 9.60 8.95
C THR A 109 -8.18 8.65 9.56
N VAL A 110 -8.32 7.43 9.05
CA VAL A 110 -9.36 6.49 9.53
C VAL A 110 -9.03 5.93 10.92
N LEU A 111 -7.75 5.87 11.30
CA LEU A 111 -7.29 5.46 12.63
C LEU A 111 -7.16 6.61 13.65
N GLY A 112 -7.49 7.84 13.25
CA GLY A 112 -7.58 9.02 14.12
C GLY A 112 -6.23 9.60 14.55
N GLU A 113 -5.26 9.73 13.63
CA GLU A 113 -3.93 10.33 13.86
C GLU A 113 -3.55 11.47 12.89
#